data_AF-A0A971BV15-F1
#
_entry.id   AF-A0A971BV15-F1
#
_cell.length_a   1.000
_cell.length_b   1.000
_cell.length_c   1.000
_cell.angle_alpha   90.00
_cell.angle_beta   90.00
_cell.angle_gamma   90.00
#
_symmetry.space_group_name_H-M   'P 1'
#
loop_
_entity.id
_entity.type
_entity.pdbx_description
1 polymer ?
#
loop_
_entity_poly.entity_id
_entity_poly.type
_entity_poly.pdbx_seq_one_letter_code
_entity_poly.pdbx_strand_id
1 'polypeptide(L)'
;MPLLILLLILLLLFGARTLPRIGQELGEKARKPVRRARWMMAWASGTEEEAQAAETEYGRECAREFAAQFPGGVSERDRELVEGIGAKLAGAVGEGGLRFTFRVVAAPVANAYALPGGFVFITAPLLDLCGRRRDEVAFFLAHEIGHVIGGHARDQLTAGVLLDAVARRLSGVGLLLREALGKGYSRALELEADQEAVRLLRAAGFDAGAAKSALGRLAGVAPDDSGIAEYFSTHPPLGERIRALGV
;
A
#
# COMPACT_ATOMS: atom_id res chain seq x y z
N MET A 1 -40.43 -1.12 21.70
CA MET A 1 -40.38 -0.86 23.15
C MET A 1 -38.99 -1.05 23.79
N PRO A 2 -38.25 -2.15 23.57
CA PRO A 2 -36.97 -2.38 24.29
C PRO A 2 -35.84 -1.44 23.87
N LEU A 3 -35.77 -1.05 22.58
CA LEU A 3 -34.74 -0.13 22.07
C LEU A 3 -34.89 1.30 22.63
N LEU A 4 -36.13 1.74 22.85
CA LEU A 4 -36.43 3.08 23.36
C LEU A 4 -36.04 3.20 24.84
N ILE A 5 -36.29 2.15 25.62
CA ILE A 5 -35.92 2.06 27.04
C ILE A 5 -34.39 2.01 27.18
N LEU A 6 -33.69 1.23 26.34
CA LEU A 6 -32.24 1.17 26.32
C LEU A 6 -31.62 2.54 25.98
N LEU A 7 -32.19 3.24 25.00
CA LEU A 7 -31.76 4.59 24.62
C LEU A 7 -31.99 5.60 25.76
N LEU A 8 -33.12 5.51 26.48
CA LEU A 8 -33.43 6.36 27.63
C LEU A 8 -32.46 6.12 28.80
N ILE A 9 -32.12 4.84 29.08
CA ILE A 9 -31.15 4.45 30.11
C ILE A 9 -29.75 4.96 29.76
N LEU A 10 -29.34 4.81 28.50
CA LEU A 10 -28.06 5.36 28.02
C LEU A 10 -28.03 6.90 28.13
N LEU A 11 -29.15 7.58 27.84
CA LEU A 11 -29.27 9.05 27.98
C LEU A 11 -29.17 9.51 29.43
N LEU A 12 -29.74 8.74 30.37
CA LEU A 12 -29.65 9.00 31.81
C LEU A 12 -28.24 8.75 32.37
N LEU A 13 -27.56 7.69 31.92
CA LEU A 13 -26.24 7.31 32.43
C LEU A 13 -25.09 8.16 31.87
N PHE A 14 -25.15 8.55 30.60
CA PHE A 14 -24.03 9.23 29.93
C PHE A 14 -24.32 10.70 29.59
N GLY A 15 -25.58 11.13 29.64
CA GLY A 15 -26.00 12.48 29.27
C GLY A 15 -26.06 12.71 27.74
N ALA A 16 -26.96 13.61 27.32
CA ALA A 16 -27.27 13.87 25.91
C ALA A 16 -26.08 14.36 25.06
N ARG A 17 -25.01 14.88 25.68
CA ARG A 17 -23.79 15.34 24.99
C ARG A 17 -22.75 14.24 24.79
N THR A 18 -22.77 13.18 25.59
CA THR A 18 -21.75 12.13 25.58
C THR A 18 -22.13 10.98 24.65
N LEU A 19 -23.42 10.68 24.52
CA LEU A 19 -23.94 9.65 23.61
C LEU A 19 -23.62 9.90 22.12
N PRO A 20 -23.78 11.11 21.58
CA PRO A 20 -23.36 11.41 20.21
C PRO A 20 -21.85 11.23 20.02
N ARG A 21 -21.05 11.59 21.02
CA ARG A 21 -19.59 11.43 21.00
C ARG A 21 -19.16 9.97 21.05
N ILE A 22 -19.78 9.16 21.91
CA ILE A 22 -19.59 7.70 21.96
C ILE A 22 -20.04 7.07 20.62
N GLY A 23 -21.17 7.49 20.07
CA GLY A 23 -21.65 7.04 18.76
C GLY A 23 -20.72 7.41 17.61
N GLN A 24 -20.16 8.62 17.63
CA GLN A 24 -19.14 9.06 16.68
C GLN A 24 -17.84 8.27 16.82
N GLU A 25 -17.33 8.08 18.05
CA GLU A 25 -16.11 7.31 18.30
C GLU A 25 -16.26 5.84 17.94
N LEU A 26 -17.40 5.22 18.25
CA LEU A 26 -17.73 3.86 17.83
C LEU A 26 -17.89 3.78 16.31
N GLY A 27 -18.55 4.77 15.71
CA GLY A 27 -18.70 4.88 14.26
C GLY A 27 -17.34 4.98 13.54
N GLU A 28 -16.45 5.85 13.99
CA GLU A 28 -15.10 6.00 13.45
C GLU A 28 -14.28 4.70 13.62
N LYS A 29 -14.32 4.05 14.78
CA LYS A 29 -13.62 2.77 15.01
C LYS A 29 -14.19 1.62 14.18
N ALA A 30 -15.48 1.64 13.85
CA ALA A 30 -16.16 0.61 13.06
C ALA A 30 -16.04 0.82 11.54
N ARG A 31 -15.70 2.02 11.07
CA ARG A 31 -15.64 2.36 9.63
C ARG A 31 -14.70 1.45 8.85
N LYS A 32 -13.43 1.36 9.26
CA LYS A 32 -12.41 0.56 8.55
C LYS A 32 -12.73 -0.94 8.50
N PRO A 33 -13.12 -1.61 9.60
CA PRO A 33 -13.58 -3.00 9.55
C PRO A 33 -14.78 -3.23 8.64
N VAL A 34 -15.76 -2.32 8.64
CA VAL A 34 -16.95 -2.40 7.79
C VAL A 34 -16.60 -2.23 6.31
N ARG A 35 -15.74 -1.26 5.98
CA ARG A 35 -15.26 -1.02 4.60
C ARG A 35 -14.47 -2.21 4.07
N ARG A 36 -13.60 -2.81 4.90
CA ARG A 36 -12.89 -4.05 4.56
C ARG A 36 -13.86 -5.20 4.27
N ALA A 37 -14.86 -5.42 5.13
CA ALA A 37 -15.85 -6.47 4.94
C ALA A 37 -16.67 -6.25 3.66
N ARG A 38 -17.06 -5.00 3.38
CA ARG A 38 -17.72 -4.63 2.12
C ARG A 38 -16.84 -4.93 0.90
N TRP A 39 -15.55 -4.60 0.96
CA TRP A 39 -14.60 -4.94 -0.11
C TRP A 39 -14.51 -6.45 -0.33
N MET A 40 -14.35 -7.25 0.72
CA MET A 40 -14.30 -8.71 0.61
C MET A 40 -15.59 -9.30 0.03
N MET A 41 -16.75 -8.79 0.44
CA MET A 41 -18.03 -9.25 -0.10
C MET A 41 -18.19 -8.84 -1.58
N ALA A 42 -17.86 -7.60 -1.93
CA ALA A 42 -17.91 -7.14 -3.31
C ALA A 42 -16.97 -7.94 -4.22
N TRP A 43 -15.78 -8.30 -3.72
CA TRP A 43 -14.87 -9.20 -4.42
C TRP A 43 -15.43 -10.61 -4.60
N ALA A 44 -16.06 -11.18 -3.57
CA ALA A 44 -16.56 -12.56 -3.61
C ALA A 44 -17.85 -12.72 -4.42
N SER A 45 -18.70 -11.69 -4.47
CA SER A 45 -20.06 -11.82 -5.02
C SER A 45 -20.55 -10.63 -5.84
N GLY A 46 -19.77 -9.55 -5.96
CA GLY A 46 -20.13 -8.35 -6.72
C GLY A 46 -19.51 -8.33 -8.12
N THR A 47 -19.73 -7.24 -8.84
CA THR A 47 -19.04 -6.99 -10.12
C THR A 47 -17.59 -6.54 -9.88
N GLU A 48 -16.76 -6.62 -10.92
CA GLU A 48 -15.38 -6.12 -10.87
C GLU A 48 -15.33 -4.63 -10.50
N GLU A 49 -16.25 -3.83 -11.03
CA GLU A 49 -16.39 -2.41 -10.74
C GLU A 49 -16.77 -2.15 -9.28
N GLU A 50 -17.69 -2.94 -8.72
CA GLU A 50 -18.08 -2.85 -7.31
C GLU A 50 -16.93 -3.25 -6.38
N ALA A 51 -16.22 -4.33 -6.71
CA ALA A 51 -15.05 -4.78 -5.97
C ALA A 51 -13.95 -3.71 -5.97
N GLN A 52 -13.65 -3.13 -7.13
CA GLN A 52 -12.66 -2.07 -7.30
C GLN A 52 -13.04 -0.78 -6.55
N ALA A 53 -14.32 -0.40 -6.60
CA ALA A 53 -14.82 0.77 -5.88
C ALA A 53 -14.71 0.58 -4.36
N ALA A 54 -15.08 -0.59 -3.85
CA ALA A 54 -14.98 -0.93 -2.44
C ALA A 54 -13.50 -1.04 -1.98
N GLU A 55 -12.63 -1.57 -2.83
CA GLU A 55 -11.18 -1.60 -2.59
C GLU A 55 -10.61 -0.18 -2.46
N THR A 56 -10.94 0.69 -3.42
CA THR A 56 -10.52 2.10 -3.43
C THR A 56 -11.00 2.82 -2.16
N GLU A 57 -12.22 2.52 -1.72
CA GLU A 57 -12.81 3.09 -0.51
C GLU A 57 -12.04 2.69 0.76
N TYR A 58 -11.68 1.40 0.88
CA TYR A 58 -10.87 0.88 1.98
C TYR A 58 -9.41 1.38 1.91
N GLY A 59 -8.84 1.37 0.73
CA GLY A 59 -7.51 1.86 0.40
C GLY A 59 -7.29 3.30 0.80
N ARG A 60 -8.26 4.17 0.49
CA ARG A 60 -8.21 5.60 0.85
C ARG A 60 -8.12 5.83 2.36
N GLU A 61 -8.78 5.00 3.15
CA GLU A 61 -8.71 5.08 4.61
C GLU A 61 -7.34 4.59 5.12
N CYS A 62 -6.85 3.48 4.57
CA CYS A 62 -5.51 2.97 4.86
C CYS A 62 -4.42 3.99 4.50
N ALA A 63 -4.52 4.63 3.34
CA ALA A 63 -3.59 5.65 2.87
C ALA A 63 -3.56 6.89 3.78
N ARG A 64 -4.73 7.31 4.30
CA ARG A 64 -4.79 8.41 5.29
C ARG A 64 -4.09 8.04 6.58
N GLU A 65 -4.38 6.86 7.13
CA GLU A 65 -3.73 6.38 8.36
C GLU A 65 -2.23 6.15 8.19
N PHE A 66 -1.81 5.66 7.02
CA PHE A 66 -0.40 5.48 6.67
C PHE A 66 0.32 6.83 6.60
N ALA A 67 -0.21 7.78 5.85
CA ALA A 67 0.38 9.12 5.75
C ALA A 67 0.42 9.84 7.10
N ALA A 68 -0.58 9.64 7.96
CA ALA A 68 -0.62 10.25 9.29
C ALA A 68 0.47 9.74 10.24
N GLN A 69 1.06 8.57 9.98
CA GLN A 69 2.21 8.06 10.76
C GLN A 69 3.50 8.81 10.45
N PHE A 70 3.57 9.53 9.33
CA PHE A 70 4.75 10.24 8.86
C PHE A 70 4.44 11.73 8.60
N PRO A 71 4.13 12.52 9.65
CA PRO A 71 3.71 13.92 9.51
C PRO A 71 4.84 14.87 9.06
N GLY A 72 6.06 14.37 8.86
CA GLY A 72 7.22 15.16 8.45
C GLY A 72 7.04 15.82 7.08
N GLY A 73 7.70 16.96 6.91
CA GLY A 73 7.69 17.70 5.65
C GLY A 73 8.48 16.97 4.57
N VAL A 74 7.92 16.94 3.36
CA VAL A 74 8.64 16.54 2.14
C VAL A 74 8.79 17.78 1.27
N SER A 75 9.94 17.92 0.60
CA SER A 75 10.17 19.02 -0.33
C SER A 75 9.16 19.00 -1.49
N GLU A 76 8.78 20.18 -1.98
CA GLU A 76 7.87 20.27 -3.14
C GLU A 76 8.49 19.61 -4.38
N ARG A 77 9.81 19.74 -4.54
CA ARG A 77 10.58 19.09 -5.61
C ARG A 77 10.42 17.57 -5.61
N ASP A 78 10.46 16.93 -4.44
CA ASP A 78 10.32 15.47 -4.34
C ASP A 78 8.88 15.03 -4.63
N ARG A 79 7.88 15.84 -4.26
CA ARG A 79 6.47 15.61 -4.61
C ARG A 79 6.26 15.68 -6.12
N GLU A 80 6.66 16.78 -6.74
CA GLU A 80 6.54 16.98 -8.18
C GLU A 80 7.28 15.89 -8.99
N LEU A 81 8.46 15.49 -8.52
CA LEU A 81 9.22 14.40 -9.12
C LEU A 81 8.41 13.10 -9.14
N VAL A 82 7.89 12.70 -7.98
CA VAL A 82 7.19 11.42 -7.80
C VAL A 82 5.81 11.43 -8.46
N GLU A 83 5.05 12.51 -8.34
CA GLU A 83 3.77 12.67 -9.01
C GLU A 83 3.94 12.67 -10.54
N GLY A 84 4.95 13.39 -11.06
CA GLY A 84 5.22 13.44 -12.50
C GLY A 84 5.69 12.11 -13.08
N ILE A 85 6.47 11.32 -12.33
CA ILE A 85 6.85 9.96 -12.74
C ILE A 85 5.65 9.02 -12.66
N GLY A 86 4.94 9.04 -11.52
CA GLY A 86 3.77 8.20 -11.28
C GLY A 86 2.67 8.42 -12.31
N ALA A 87 2.40 9.67 -12.70
CA ALA A 87 1.43 9.98 -13.74
C ALA A 87 1.77 9.35 -15.11
N LYS A 88 3.06 9.36 -15.48
CA LYS A 88 3.53 8.70 -16.72
C LYS A 88 3.34 7.18 -16.65
N LEU A 89 3.72 6.56 -15.52
CA LEU A 89 3.56 5.13 -15.31
C LEU A 89 2.09 4.70 -15.29
N ALA A 90 1.24 5.43 -14.57
CA ALA A 90 -0.20 5.17 -14.51
C ALA A 90 -0.85 5.25 -15.90
N GLY A 91 -0.43 6.21 -16.74
CA GLY A 91 -0.89 6.29 -18.14
C GLY A 91 -0.49 5.09 -19.00
N ALA A 92 0.57 4.36 -18.63
CA ALA A 92 1.05 3.18 -19.34
C ALA A 92 0.41 1.84 -18.89
N VAL A 93 -0.36 1.85 -17.78
CA VAL A 93 -1.07 0.65 -17.29
C VAL A 93 -2.19 0.23 -18.25
N GLY A 94 -2.80 1.17 -18.97
CA GLY A 94 -3.86 0.93 -19.95
C GLY A 94 -5.28 1.04 -19.37
N GLU A 95 -6.29 0.71 -20.20
CA GLU A 95 -7.72 0.82 -19.87
C GLU A 95 -8.20 -0.35 -18.99
N GLY A 96 -7.72 -0.41 -17.74
CA GLY A 96 -8.11 -1.43 -16.75
C GLY A 96 -8.90 -0.89 -15.56
N GLY A 97 -9.32 0.39 -15.61
CA GLY A 97 -10.05 1.04 -14.51
C GLY A 97 -9.25 1.29 -13.22
N LEU A 98 -8.05 0.72 -13.09
CA LEU A 98 -7.13 0.96 -11.98
C LEU A 98 -6.69 2.42 -11.96
N ARG A 99 -6.81 3.06 -10.80
CA ARG A 99 -6.36 4.44 -10.59
C ARG A 99 -5.25 4.44 -9.57
N PHE A 100 -4.19 5.18 -9.86
CA PHE A 100 -3.03 5.28 -8.98
C PHE A 100 -2.90 6.68 -8.40
N THR A 101 -2.53 6.75 -7.12
CA THR A 101 -2.10 7.99 -6.44
C THR A 101 -0.72 7.76 -5.90
N PHE A 102 0.19 8.70 -6.13
CA PHE A 102 1.58 8.60 -5.71
C PHE A 102 1.88 9.66 -4.66
N ARG A 103 2.56 9.28 -3.59
CA ARG A 103 2.92 10.23 -2.53
C ARG A 103 4.27 9.91 -1.92
N VAL A 104 5.00 10.97 -1.61
CA VAL A 104 6.23 10.86 -0.82
C VAL A 104 5.92 11.00 0.66
N VAL A 105 6.58 10.20 1.49
CA VAL A 105 6.47 10.26 2.97
C VAL A 105 7.84 10.41 3.63
N ALA A 106 7.86 11.14 4.73
CA ALA A 106 9.05 11.35 5.57
C ALA A 106 9.25 10.20 6.57
N ALA A 107 9.21 8.96 6.08
CA ALA A 107 9.53 7.78 6.88
C ALA A 107 11.05 7.67 7.09
N PRO A 108 11.52 7.10 8.22
CA PRO A 108 12.95 7.07 8.57
C PRO A 108 13.76 6.05 7.77
N VAL A 109 13.10 5.16 7.02
CA VAL A 109 13.73 4.07 6.26
C VAL A 109 13.49 4.23 4.76
N ALA A 110 14.37 3.68 3.94
CA ALA A 110 14.24 3.58 2.50
C ALA A 110 13.27 2.45 2.14
N ASN A 111 12.09 2.79 1.60
CA ASN A 111 11.12 1.82 1.14
C ASN A 111 10.11 2.44 0.13
N ALA A 112 9.30 1.57 -0.48
CA ALA A 112 8.09 1.92 -1.20
C ALA A 112 6.95 0.98 -0.78
N TYR A 113 5.70 1.42 -0.92
CA TYR A 113 4.54 0.62 -0.51
C TYR A 113 3.36 0.86 -1.45
N ALA A 114 2.76 -0.21 -1.95
CA ALA A 114 1.43 -0.21 -2.53
C ALA A 114 0.36 -0.58 -1.48
N LEU A 115 -0.64 0.28 -1.32
CA LEU A 115 -1.85 -0.01 -0.55
C LEU A 115 -3.03 -0.33 -1.50
N PRO A 116 -4.05 -1.06 -1.02
CA PRO A 116 -5.23 -1.43 -1.82
C PRO A 116 -5.83 -0.23 -2.57
N GLY A 117 -6.30 -0.45 -3.79
CA GLY A 117 -6.93 0.61 -4.59
C GLY A 117 -5.95 1.61 -5.21
N GLY A 118 -4.67 1.24 -5.32
CA GLY A 118 -3.67 1.98 -6.10
C GLY A 118 -3.02 3.16 -5.38
N PHE A 119 -2.99 3.18 -4.05
CA PHE A 119 -2.26 4.22 -3.31
C PHE A 119 -0.82 3.79 -3.10
N VAL A 120 0.10 4.40 -3.85
CA VAL A 120 1.52 4.08 -3.86
C VAL A 120 2.30 5.16 -3.10
N PHE A 121 3.16 4.72 -2.20
CA PHE A 121 4.02 5.56 -1.39
C PHE A 121 5.49 5.26 -1.66
N ILE A 122 6.32 6.30 -1.63
CA ILE A 122 7.78 6.16 -1.63
C ILE A 122 8.35 7.00 -0.50
N THR A 123 9.36 6.50 0.19
CA THR A 123 9.97 7.23 1.31
C THR A 123 11.08 8.16 0.81
N ALA A 124 11.29 9.28 1.51
CA ALA A 124 12.37 10.22 1.18
C ALA A 124 13.76 9.55 1.16
N PRO A 125 14.13 8.65 2.10
CA PRO A 125 15.41 7.95 2.04
C PRO A 125 15.58 7.05 0.80
N LEU A 126 14.51 6.47 0.26
CA LEU A 126 14.60 5.72 -1.00
C LEU A 126 14.86 6.65 -2.19
N LEU A 127 14.30 7.86 -2.19
CA LEU A 127 14.63 8.88 -3.19
C LEU A 127 16.10 9.33 -3.08
N ASP A 128 16.61 9.47 -1.86
CA ASP A 128 18.02 9.79 -1.60
C ASP A 128 18.96 8.71 -2.13
N LEU A 129 18.63 7.42 -1.89
CA LEU A 129 19.37 6.28 -2.42
C LEU A 129 19.38 6.25 -3.95
N CYS A 130 18.23 6.58 -4.56
CA CYS A 130 18.12 6.76 -6.01
C CYS A 130 18.84 8.02 -6.51
N GLY A 131 19.42 8.85 -5.64
CA GLY A 131 19.96 10.16 -6.01
C GLY A 131 18.96 11.02 -6.80
N ARG A 132 17.65 10.77 -6.61
CA ARG A 132 16.54 11.34 -7.38
C ARG A 132 16.65 11.14 -8.90
N ARG A 133 17.35 10.11 -9.37
CA ARG A 133 17.39 9.72 -10.78
C ARG A 133 16.02 9.21 -11.21
N ARG A 134 15.45 9.84 -12.23
CA ARG A 134 14.05 9.65 -12.64
C ARG A 134 13.74 8.19 -12.99
N ASP A 135 14.59 7.53 -13.76
CA ASP A 135 14.33 6.16 -14.22
C ASP A 135 14.38 5.12 -13.08
N GLU A 136 15.21 5.35 -12.05
CA GLU A 136 15.29 4.45 -10.90
C GLU A 136 14.14 4.65 -9.92
N VAL A 137 13.75 5.90 -9.70
CA VAL A 137 12.50 6.20 -8.97
C VAL A 137 11.31 5.59 -9.73
N ALA A 138 11.30 5.70 -11.05
CA ALA A 138 10.28 5.08 -11.89
C ALA A 138 10.25 3.56 -11.72
N PHE A 139 11.40 2.89 -11.60
CA PHE A 139 11.44 1.45 -11.36
C PHE A 139 10.74 1.08 -10.05
N PHE A 140 11.06 1.73 -8.93
CA PHE A 140 10.41 1.41 -7.65
C PHE A 140 8.90 1.67 -7.67
N LEU A 141 8.47 2.77 -8.29
CA LEU A 141 7.03 3.04 -8.42
C LEU A 141 6.34 2.03 -9.36
N ALA A 142 7.00 1.63 -10.45
CA ALA A 142 6.48 0.64 -11.38
C ALA A 142 6.41 -0.76 -10.77
N HIS A 143 7.37 -1.11 -9.91
CA HIS A 143 7.38 -2.34 -9.10
C HIS A 143 6.16 -2.41 -8.18
N GLU A 144 5.88 -1.32 -7.45
CA GLU A 144 4.69 -1.23 -6.60
C GLU A 144 3.38 -1.29 -7.42
N ILE A 145 3.35 -0.68 -8.62
CA ILE A 145 2.22 -0.85 -9.54
C ILE A 145 2.06 -2.32 -9.95
N GLY A 146 3.17 -3.02 -10.21
CA GLY A 146 3.18 -4.46 -10.51
C GLY A 146 2.52 -5.29 -9.42
N HIS A 147 2.81 -5.01 -8.15
CA HIS A 147 2.12 -5.66 -7.02
C HIS A 147 0.60 -5.40 -6.99
N VAL A 148 0.16 -4.20 -7.36
CA VAL A 148 -1.28 -3.86 -7.43
C VAL A 148 -1.95 -4.59 -8.59
N ILE A 149 -1.34 -4.57 -9.78
CA ILE A 149 -1.87 -5.24 -10.98
C ILE A 149 -1.96 -6.75 -10.75
N GLY A 150 -0.91 -7.36 -10.18
CA GLY A 150 -0.89 -8.79 -9.83
C GLY A 150 -1.81 -9.14 -8.66
N GLY A 151 -2.40 -8.16 -7.97
CA GLY A 151 -3.28 -8.40 -6.82
C GLY A 151 -2.55 -8.99 -5.61
N HIS A 152 -1.23 -8.86 -5.52
CA HIS A 152 -0.41 -9.53 -4.49
C HIS A 152 -0.81 -9.13 -3.07
N ALA A 153 -1.10 -7.84 -2.84
CA ALA A 153 -1.59 -7.35 -1.55
C ALA A 153 -2.99 -7.89 -1.22
N ARG A 154 -3.86 -8.02 -2.22
CA ARG A 154 -5.20 -8.62 -2.05
C ARG A 154 -5.06 -10.08 -1.65
N ASP A 155 -4.21 -10.84 -2.33
CA ASP A 155 -3.99 -12.26 -2.06
C ASP A 155 -3.38 -12.51 -0.67
N GLN A 156 -2.46 -11.64 -0.24
CA GLN A 156 -1.88 -11.71 1.10
C GLN A 156 -2.90 -11.35 2.19
N LEU A 157 -3.77 -10.36 1.93
CA LEU A 157 -4.84 -9.97 2.85
C LEU A 157 -5.94 -11.03 2.93
N THR A 158 -6.32 -11.68 1.81
CA THR A 158 -7.33 -12.75 1.81
C THR A 158 -6.80 -14.02 2.49
N ALA A 159 -5.55 -14.41 2.21
CA ALA A 159 -4.88 -15.49 2.92
C ALA A 159 -4.81 -15.22 4.43
N GLY A 160 -4.49 -13.97 4.80
CA GLY A 160 -4.52 -13.49 6.18
C GLY A 160 -5.91 -13.64 6.80
N VAL A 161 -6.99 -13.26 6.10
CA VAL A 161 -8.37 -13.38 6.61
C VAL A 161 -8.84 -14.82 6.75
N LEU A 162 -8.51 -15.70 5.80
CA LEU A 162 -8.89 -17.12 5.90
C LEU A 162 -8.28 -17.78 7.14
N LEU A 163 -7.00 -17.50 7.39
CA LEU A 163 -6.29 -17.97 8.58
C LEU A 163 -6.85 -17.33 9.87
N ASP A 164 -7.27 -16.06 9.81
CA ASP A 164 -7.86 -15.35 10.95
C ASP A 164 -9.32 -15.75 11.25
N ALA A 165 -10.13 -16.12 10.25
CA ALA A 165 -11.48 -16.64 10.50
C ALA A 165 -11.47 -17.90 11.39
N VAL A 166 -10.36 -18.63 11.36
CA VAL A 166 -10.06 -19.77 12.24
C VAL A 166 -9.52 -19.31 13.61
N ALA A 167 -8.92 -18.12 13.73
CA ALA A 167 -8.20 -17.64 14.92
C ALA A 167 -8.87 -16.47 15.70
N ARG A 168 -9.91 -15.81 15.19
CA ARG A 168 -10.43 -14.53 15.72
C ARG A 168 -11.26 -14.62 16.99
N ARG A 169 -10.58 -14.85 18.11
CA ARG A 169 -11.07 -14.47 19.45
C ARG A 169 -10.44 -13.20 20.02
N LEU A 170 -9.45 -12.53 19.41
CA LEU A 170 -8.83 -11.32 20.01
C LEU A 170 -8.32 -10.28 18.98
N SER A 171 -8.74 -9.02 19.20
CA SER A 171 -8.09 -7.70 18.91
C SER A 171 -7.24 -7.42 17.65
N GLY A 172 -7.66 -6.39 16.88
CA GLY A 172 -6.72 -5.39 16.32
C GLY A 172 -6.38 -5.45 14.82
N VAL A 173 -7.28 -5.00 13.94
CA VAL A 173 -7.07 -5.04 12.46
C VAL A 173 -6.01 -4.06 11.94
N GLY A 174 -5.66 -3.00 12.69
CA GLY A 174 -4.55 -2.10 12.35
C GLY A 174 -3.17 -2.76 12.46
N LEU A 175 -3.02 -3.74 13.36
CA LEU A 175 -1.82 -4.55 13.49
C LEU A 175 -1.65 -5.46 12.28
N LEU A 176 -2.74 -6.03 11.77
CA LEU A 176 -2.73 -6.94 10.62
C LEU A 176 -2.27 -6.27 9.32
N LEU A 177 -2.67 -5.01 9.08
CA LEU A 177 -2.17 -4.29 7.90
C LEU A 177 -0.66 -4.03 8.02
N ARG A 178 -0.17 -3.65 9.21
CA ARG A 178 1.28 -3.49 9.45
C ARG A 178 2.04 -4.81 9.33
N GLU A 179 1.47 -5.90 9.81
CA GLU A 179 2.07 -7.23 9.72
C GLU A 179 2.07 -7.76 8.29
N ALA A 180 1.01 -7.50 7.51
CA ALA A 180 0.95 -7.85 6.09
C ALA A 180 1.95 -7.01 5.28
N LEU A 181 1.99 -5.69 5.49
CA LEU A 181 2.95 -4.81 4.82
C LEU A 181 4.41 -5.08 5.22
N GLY A 182 4.64 -5.61 6.43
CA GLY A 182 5.97 -6.02 6.91
C GLY A 182 6.38 -7.45 6.54
N LYS A 183 5.45 -8.26 6.00
CA LYS A 183 5.74 -9.61 5.49
C LYS A 183 6.08 -9.49 4.01
N GLY A 184 7.33 -9.82 3.65
CA GLY A 184 7.73 -9.79 2.26
C GLY A 184 6.97 -10.76 1.37
N TYR A 185 6.91 -10.43 0.08
CA TYR A 185 6.27 -11.28 -0.91
C TYR A 185 7.12 -12.51 -1.24
N SER A 186 6.47 -13.54 -1.79
CA SER A 186 7.20 -14.71 -2.27
C SER A 186 8.10 -14.33 -3.45
N ARG A 187 9.19 -15.10 -3.65
CA ARG A 187 10.12 -14.88 -4.77
C ARG A 187 9.43 -14.78 -6.13
N ALA A 188 8.42 -15.61 -6.37
CA ALA A 188 7.69 -15.61 -7.64
C ALA A 188 6.93 -14.29 -7.86
N LEU A 189 6.31 -13.74 -6.81
CA LEU A 189 5.55 -12.49 -6.88
C LEU A 189 6.46 -11.27 -7.07
N GLU A 190 7.65 -11.29 -6.44
CA GLU A 190 8.67 -10.25 -6.68
C GLU A 190 9.17 -10.25 -8.13
N LEU A 191 9.40 -11.43 -8.71
CA LEU A 191 9.83 -11.57 -10.10
C LEU A 191 8.73 -11.14 -11.10
N GLU A 192 7.47 -11.44 -10.78
CA GLU A 192 6.32 -10.97 -11.55
C GLU A 192 6.21 -9.44 -11.51
N ALA A 193 6.31 -8.84 -10.31
CA ALA A 193 6.31 -7.40 -10.14
C ALA A 193 7.48 -6.71 -10.87
N ASP A 194 8.69 -7.31 -10.85
CA ASP A 194 9.86 -6.83 -11.59
C ASP A 194 9.65 -6.85 -13.11
N GLN A 195 9.07 -7.94 -13.64
CA GLN A 195 8.79 -8.07 -15.07
C GLN A 195 7.75 -7.04 -15.52
N GLU A 196 6.70 -6.86 -14.72
CA GLU A 196 5.67 -5.86 -14.97
C GLU A 196 6.23 -4.44 -14.87
N ALA A 197 7.12 -4.18 -13.91
CA ALA A 197 7.83 -2.91 -13.78
C ALA A 197 8.64 -2.59 -15.04
N VAL A 198 9.41 -3.56 -15.55
CA VAL A 198 10.16 -3.39 -16.81
C VAL A 198 9.24 -3.10 -18.00
N ARG A 199 8.11 -3.80 -18.09
CA ARG A 199 7.11 -3.55 -19.14
C ARG A 199 6.58 -2.12 -19.07
N LEU A 200 6.20 -1.66 -17.87
CA LEU A 200 5.69 -0.32 -17.62
C LEU A 200 6.73 0.77 -17.87
N LEU A 201 7.99 0.55 -17.48
CA LEU A 201 9.08 1.48 -17.77
C LEU A 201 9.21 1.72 -19.29
N ARG A 202 9.25 0.64 -20.08
CA ARG A 202 9.31 0.72 -21.55
C ARG A 202 8.10 1.45 -22.12
N ALA A 203 6.89 1.09 -21.66
CA ALA A 203 5.65 1.67 -22.15
C ALA A 203 5.51 3.18 -21.80
N ALA A 204 6.02 3.59 -20.64
CA ALA A 204 6.02 4.98 -20.19
C ALA A 204 7.22 5.81 -20.70
N GLY A 205 8.12 5.21 -21.48
CA GLY A 205 9.28 5.87 -22.08
C GLY A 205 10.44 6.12 -21.12
N PHE A 206 10.56 5.35 -20.04
CA PHE A 206 11.74 5.33 -19.15
C PHE A 206 12.76 4.28 -19.61
N ASP A 207 13.99 4.41 -19.12
CA ASP A 207 15.02 3.39 -19.36
C ASP A 207 14.73 2.10 -18.58
N ALA A 208 14.47 1.01 -19.29
CA ALA A 208 14.24 -0.30 -18.69
C ALA A 208 15.49 -0.85 -17.98
N GLY A 209 16.69 -0.45 -18.41
CA GLY A 209 17.96 -0.79 -17.75
C GLY A 209 18.06 -0.21 -16.33
N ALA A 210 17.25 0.81 -16.01
CA ALA A 210 17.20 1.39 -14.68
C ALA A 210 16.73 0.42 -13.61
N ALA A 211 16.01 -0.65 -13.97
CA ALA A 211 15.66 -1.72 -13.05
C ALA A 211 16.92 -2.39 -12.46
N LYS A 212 17.90 -2.73 -13.31
CA LYS A 212 19.17 -3.31 -12.85
C LYS A 212 19.99 -2.32 -12.05
N SER A 213 20.04 -1.05 -12.46
CA SER A 213 20.82 -0.05 -11.73
C SER A 213 20.20 0.30 -10.37
N ALA A 214 18.87 0.37 -10.27
CA ALA A 214 18.14 0.60 -9.01
C ALA A 214 18.36 -0.55 -8.02
N LEU A 215 18.15 -1.81 -8.45
CA LEU A 215 18.41 -2.98 -7.61
C LEU A 215 19.90 -3.11 -7.27
N GLY A 216 20.80 -2.79 -8.20
CA GLY A 216 22.25 -2.76 -7.96
C GLY A 216 22.66 -1.76 -6.89
N ARG A 217 21.98 -0.60 -6.80
CA ARG A 217 22.23 0.37 -5.72
C ARG A 217 21.77 -0.13 -4.37
N LEU A 218 20.59 -0.75 -4.29
CA LEU A 218 20.14 -1.39 -3.07
C LEU A 218 21.13 -2.48 -2.62
N ALA A 219 21.63 -3.28 -3.56
CA ALA A 219 22.61 -4.33 -3.28
C ALA A 219 23.99 -3.78 -2.84
N GLY A 220 24.30 -2.54 -3.17
CA GLY A 220 25.53 -1.86 -2.75
C GLY A 220 25.49 -1.28 -1.34
N VAL A 221 24.32 -1.26 -0.69
CA VAL A 221 24.16 -0.86 0.72
C VAL A 221 24.27 -2.11 1.60
N ALA A 222 24.94 -1.97 2.75
CA ALA A 222 25.08 -3.07 3.69
C ALA A 222 23.69 -3.53 4.19
N PRO A 223 23.36 -4.84 4.18
CA PRO A 223 22.03 -5.34 4.55
C PRO A 223 21.62 -5.06 6.00
N ASP A 224 22.60 -4.82 6.88
CA ASP A 224 22.47 -4.48 8.29
C ASP A 224 22.35 -2.97 8.55
N ASP A 225 22.48 -2.14 7.51
CA ASP A 225 22.11 -0.73 7.61
C ASP A 225 20.60 -0.62 7.88
N SER A 226 20.27 -0.17 9.09
CA SER A 226 18.89 0.03 9.54
C SER A 226 18.04 0.87 8.59
N GLY A 227 18.66 1.71 7.75
CA GLY A 227 17.98 2.51 6.74
C GLY A 227 17.39 1.70 5.58
N ILE A 228 17.91 0.52 5.26
CA ILE A 228 17.46 -0.32 4.13
C ILE A 228 16.95 -1.72 4.54
N ALA A 229 17.23 -2.15 5.78
CA ALA A 229 16.79 -3.44 6.29
C ALA A 229 15.28 -3.68 6.14
N GLU A 230 14.46 -2.62 6.22
CA GLU A 230 13.02 -2.71 6.01
C GLU A 230 12.67 -3.09 4.56
N TYR A 231 13.35 -2.51 3.55
CA TYR A 231 13.17 -2.90 2.15
C TYR A 231 13.48 -4.39 1.93
N PHE A 232 14.58 -4.89 2.50
CA PHE A 232 14.95 -6.30 2.38
C PHE A 232 13.98 -7.25 3.09
N SER A 233 13.29 -6.76 4.13
CA SER A 233 12.28 -7.53 4.85
C SER A 233 11.00 -7.67 4.03
N THR A 234 10.66 -6.66 3.23
CA THR A 234 9.48 -6.65 2.36
C THR A 234 9.76 -7.20 0.95
N HIS A 235 11.01 -7.14 0.48
CA HIS A 235 11.42 -7.56 -0.87
C HIS A 235 12.72 -8.39 -0.85
N PRO A 236 12.65 -9.71 -0.62
CA PRO A 236 13.83 -10.58 -0.61
C PRO A 236 14.30 -10.95 -2.04
N PRO A 237 15.30 -11.83 -2.18
CA PRO A 237 16.69 -11.53 -2.61
C PRO A 237 16.89 -10.84 -3.97
N LEU A 238 17.74 -9.79 -3.97
CA LEU A 238 18.06 -8.96 -5.14
C LEU A 238 18.86 -9.66 -6.25
N GLY A 239 19.77 -10.58 -5.91
CA GLY A 239 20.68 -11.16 -6.89
C GLY A 239 19.96 -12.01 -7.94
N GLU A 240 18.89 -12.69 -7.56
CA GLU A 240 18.05 -13.46 -8.49
C GLU A 240 17.18 -12.55 -9.35
N ARG A 241 16.55 -11.55 -8.73
CA ARG A 241 15.79 -10.49 -9.42
C ARG A 241 16.60 -9.83 -10.53
N ILE A 242 17.81 -9.35 -10.20
CA ILE A 242 18.72 -8.73 -11.18
C ILE A 242 19.04 -9.66 -12.36
N ARG A 243 19.23 -10.96 -12.12
CA ARG A 243 19.51 -11.95 -13.17
C ARG A 243 18.29 -12.24 -14.04
N ALA A 244 17.09 -12.22 -13.46
CA ALA A 244 15.85 -12.50 -14.17
C ALA A 244 15.40 -11.34 -15.07
N LEU A 245 15.87 -10.12 -14.80
CA LEU A 245 15.61 -8.94 -15.63
C LEU A 245 16.29 -9.07 -17.01
N GLY A 246 15.50 -9.31 -18.05
CA GLY A 246 15.94 -9.43 -19.46
C GLY A 246 16.21 -8.09 -20.17
N VAL A 247 16.84 -7.15 -19.47
CA VAL A 247 17.14 -5.77 -19.93
C VAL A 247 18.62 -5.46 -19.90
#